data_AF-A0A9X3CAE8-F1
#
_entry.id   AF-A0A9X3CAE8-F1
#
_cell.length_a   1.000
_cell.length_b   1.000
_cell.length_c   1.000
_cell.angle_alpha   90.00
_cell.angle_beta   90.00
_cell.angle_gamma   90.00
#
_symmetry.space_group_name_H-M   'P 1'
#
loop_
_entity.id
_entity.type
_entity.pdbx_description
1 polymer ?
#
loop_
_entity_poly.entity_id
_entity_poly.type
_entity_poly.pdbx_seq_one_letter_code
_entity_poly.pdbx_strand_id
1 'polypeptide(L)' 'MTKQQLKNRITQLEQWLFDNSSEHEARPQIETDLRKAKEELVKLKK' A
#
# COMPACT_ATOMS: atom_id res chain seq x y z
N MET A 1 -8.67 -11.34 -3.55
CA MET A 1 -7.45 -11.09 -2.77
C MET A 1 -7.69 -11.56 -1.35
N THR A 2 -6.80 -12.36 -0.76
CA THR A 2 -6.92 -12.81 0.64
C THR A 2 -6.42 -11.73 1.60
N LYS A 3 -6.83 -11.82 2.88
CA LYS A 3 -6.32 -10.92 3.94
C LYS A 3 -4.79 -10.93 4.04
N GLN A 4 -4.16 -12.08 3.82
CA GLN A 4 -2.69 -12.19 3.81
C GLN A 4 -2.08 -11.50 2.59
N GLN A 5 -2.69 -11.65 1.40
CA GLN A 5 -2.25 -10.96 0.20
C GLN A 5 -2.34 -9.43 0.34
N LEU A 6 -3.38 -8.92 0.99
CA LEU A 6 -3.52 -7.48 1.28
C LEU A 6 -2.46 -6.98 2.26
N LYS A 7 -2.18 -7.72 3.33
CA LYS A 7 -1.08 -7.38 4.25
C LYS A 7 0.26 -7.33 3.53
N ASN A 8 0.57 -8.34 2.71
CA ASN A 8 1.80 -8.38 1.94
C ASN A 8 1.90 -7.19 0.96
N ARG A 9 0.79 -6.84 0.29
CA ARG A 9 0.70 -5.69 -0.61
C ARG A 9 0.99 -4.37 0.13
N ILE A 10 0.41 -4.18 1.32
CA ILE A 10 0.66 -3.01 2.17
C ILE A 10 2.15 -2.91 2.51
N THR A 11 2.76 -3.99 2.98
CA THR A 11 4.19 -4.00 3.32
C THR A 11 5.07 -3.69 2.12
N GLN A 12 4.77 -4.21 0.93
CA GLN A 12 5.51 -3.90 -0.29
C GLN A 12 5.42 -2.43 -0.68
N LEU A 13 4.23 -1.82 -0.56
CA LEU A 13 4.02 -0.41 -0.88
C LEU A 13 4.71 0.50 0.14
N GLU A 14 4.67 0.16 1.43
CA GLU A 14 5.39 0.87 2.49
C GLU A 14 6.90 0.80 2.29
N GLN A 15 7.43 -0.38 1.96
CA GLN A 15 8.85 -0.57 1.66
C GLN A 15 9.28 0.27 0.46
N TRP A 16 8.47 0.26 -0.62
CA TRP A 16 8.77 1.08 -1.79
C TRP A 16 8.83 2.58 -1.45
N LEU A 17 7.91 3.09 -0.63
CA LEU A 17 7.91 4.51 -0.22
C LEU A 17 9.09 4.90 0.67
N PHE A 18 9.63 3.93 1.40
CA PHE A 18 10.84 4.09 2.21
C PHE A 18 12.10 4.10 1.34
N ASP A 19 12.18 3.18 0.38
CA ASP A 19 13.37 3.02 -0.47
C ASP A 19 13.48 4.09 -1.58
N ASN A 20 12.37 4.74 -1.95
CA ASN A 20 12.32 5.69 -3.06
C ASN A 20 12.16 7.13 -2.58
N SER A 21 12.75 8.07 -3.32
CA SER A 21 12.71 9.51 -3.04
C SER A 21 11.27 10.05 -3.02
N SER A 22 11.06 11.15 -2.29
CA SER A 22 9.80 11.91 -2.32
C SER A 22 9.48 12.49 -3.69
N GLU A 23 10.51 12.74 -4.52
CA GLU A 23 10.38 13.32 -5.85
C GLU A 23 10.14 12.27 -6.95
N HIS A 24 10.10 10.98 -6.60
CA HIS A 24 9.89 9.92 -7.57
C HIS A 24 8.49 10.03 -8.21
N GLU A 25 8.42 10.05 -9.54
CA GLU A 25 7.19 10.31 -10.31
C GLU A 25 6.01 9.40 -9.91
N ALA A 26 6.29 8.12 -9.65
CA ALA A 26 5.30 7.13 -9.25
C ALA A 26 4.79 7.29 -7.79
N ARG A 27 5.42 8.11 -6.95
CA ARG A 27 5.11 8.19 -5.51
C ARG A 27 3.63 8.51 -5.21
N PRO A 28 2.98 9.49 -5.87
CA PRO A 28 1.57 9.80 -5.61
C PRO A 28 0.64 8.60 -5.89
N GLN A 29 0.98 7.78 -6.89
CA GLN A 29 0.22 6.58 -7.21
C GLN A 29 0.44 5.50 -6.15
N ILE A 30 1.69 5.29 -5.71
CA ILE A 30 2.00 4.30 -4.67
C ILE A 30 1.33 4.65 -3.33
N GLU A 31 1.31 5.93 -2.95
CA GLU A 31 0.60 6.40 -1.75
C GLU A 31 -0.92 6.18 -1.86
N THR A 32 -1.49 6.43 -3.05
CA THR A 32 -2.91 6.16 -3.33
C THR A 32 -3.23 4.67 -3.21
N ASP A 33 -2.38 3.82 -3.78
CA ASP A 33 -2.53 2.36 -3.71
C ASP A 33 -2.41 1.85 -2.27
N LEU A 34 -1.48 2.42 -1.48
CA LEU A 34 -1.31 2.09 -0.08
C LEU A 34 -2.56 2.42 0.73
N ARG A 35 -3.14 3.61 0.50
CA ARG A 35 -4.39 4.02 1.16
C ARG A 35 -5.53 3.06 0.82
N LYS A 36 -5.72 2.73 -0.46
CA LYS A 36 -6.75 1.77 -0.89
C LYS A 36 -6.57 0.40 -0.24
N ALA A 37 -5.36 -0.13 -0.24
CA ALA A 37 -5.07 -1.44 0.36
C ALA A 37 -5.35 -1.45 1.88
N LYS A 38 -5.04 -0.35 2.59
CA LYS A 38 -5.38 -0.19 4.02
C LYS A 38 -6.89 -0.14 4.24
N GLU A 39 -7.64 0.59 3.41
CA GLU A 39 -9.10 0.65 3.48
C GLU A 39 -9.75 -0.72 3.22
N GLU A 40 -9.28 -1.46 2.22
CA GLU A 40 -9.74 -2.82 1.94
C GLU A 40 -9.47 -3.77 3.11
N LEU A 41 -8.29 -3.68 3.74
CA LEU A 41 -7.97 -4.48 4.91
C LEU A 41 -8.89 -4.15 6.11
N VAL A 42 -9.28 -2.89 6.29
CA VAL A 42 -10.26 -2.49 7.31
C VAL A 42 -11.64 -3.05 6.99
N LYS A 43 -12.08 -2.99 5.73
CA LYS A 43 -13.37 -3.56 5.30
C LYS A 43 -13.45 -5.06 5.54
N LEU A 44 -12.36 -5.81 5.35
CA LEU A 44 -12.29 -7.26 5.63
C LEU A 44 -12.23 -7.62 7.12
N LYS A 45 -12.03 -6.65 8.01
CA LYS A 45 -12.04 -6.87 9.47
C LYS A 45 -13.42 -6.60 10.09
N LYS A 46 -14.32 -5.94 9.35
CA LYS A 46 -15.73 -5.77 9.71
C LYS A 46 -16.52 -6.99 9.25
#